data_AF-A0A965RBV8-F1
#
_entry.id   AF-A0A965RBV8-F1
#
_cell.length_a   1.000
_cell.length_b   1.000
_cell.length_c   1.000
_cell.angle_alpha   90.00
_cell.angle_beta   90.00
_cell.angle_gamma   90.00
#
_symmetry.space_group_name_H-M   'P 1'
#
loop_
_entity.id
_entity.type
_entity.pdbx_description
1 polymer ?
#
loop_
_entity_poly.entity_id
_entity_poly.type
_entity_poly.pdbx_seq_one_letter_code
_entity_poly.pdbx_strand_id
1 'polypeptide(L)'
;MLSRIPRRRIALIDQITRAARRLRGAPPAALLRDYFRGVGEEDLAARDPRTLAMLAITHHELARRRRPGETLVKVFSPESDDPIGDRHSYALIVTDDRPFLVDSISLAFSSASVGVQMLIHPVLQTSRRSDGLLQRATLANGTSASGRESWQLYEIDRQFGDSRLERIAESLRATLQDVRVAVEDWRTMRAKVLGVLVSLQSPTSDRQRETAAMRAARSETIELLRWVEGAHFIFLGYRYHALRRGRSTDRLLPVSRSGLGLLRPGHGDAPAAEILSGALREAMRNSDPLLITKSPIASTVHRAGHLDHIAVKDFDSRGQVRGEHRFVGLWTSTAYFASPTEIPVVRHKVTQVIETFGLDPQSHDGKAVLAVLETWPRDELFQSPVPVLVSFVRGVVNLYERRTTRLMMRHDALGRFWSCMVFVPRDRYTTEVRLRIERLLLDRCSGNNLESQVQIALSNHARLHIT
;
A
#
# COMPACT_ATOMS: atom_id res chain seq x y z
N MET A 1 -3.32 10.40 31.36
CA MET A 1 -2.32 9.60 30.63
C MET A 1 -0.97 10.33 30.51
N LEU A 2 -0.39 10.80 31.63
CA LEU A 2 0.77 11.70 31.64
C LEU A 2 2.04 11.10 32.27
N SER A 3 2.16 9.78 32.30
CA SER A 3 3.39 9.07 32.67
C SER A 3 3.92 8.30 31.45
N ARG A 4 5.25 8.16 31.34
CA ARG A 4 6.04 7.37 30.36
C ARG A 4 6.80 8.14 29.26
N ILE A 5 7.39 9.30 29.57
CA ILE A 5 8.64 9.68 28.89
C ILE A 5 9.81 9.28 29.80
N PRO A 6 10.78 8.49 29.32
CA PRO A 6 11.96 8.15 30.12
C PRO A 6 12.71 9.39 30.62
N ARG A 7 13.18 9.37 31.88
CA ARG A 7 13.91 10.51 32.47
C ARG A 7 15.13 10.92 31.65
N ARG A 8 15.85 9.95 31.08
CA ARG A 8 16.99 10.18 30.18
C ARG A 8 16.60 11.00 28.96
N ARG A 9 15.47 10.67 28.33
CA ARG A 9 14.93 11.42 27.19
C ARG A 9 14.61 12.86 27.56
N ILE A 10 13.97 13.09 28.71
CA ILE A 10 13.67 14.45 29.19
C ILE A 10 14.96 15.25 29.37
N ALA A 11 15.99 14.67 29.99
CA ALA A 11 17.27 15.34 30.19
C ALA A 11 17.95 15.73 28.86
N LEU A 12 17.92 14.84 27.86
CA LEU A 12 18.43 15.13 26.51
C LEU A 12 17.65 16.25 25.82
N ILE A 13 16.31 16.22 25.89
CA ILE A 13 15.45 17.28 25.34
C ILE A 13 15.71 18.63 26.03
N ASP A 14 15.94 18.64 27.35
CA ASP A 14 16.27 19.87 28.08
C ASP A 14 17.66 20.41 27.71
N GLN A 15 18.63 19.55 27.36
CA GLN A 15 19.92 19.99 26.81
C GLN A 15 19.73 20.72 25.47
N ILE A 16 18.94 20.14 24.56
CA ILE A 16 18.61 20.77 23.26
C ILE A 16 17.90 22.11 23.48
N THR A 17 16.92 22.14 24.39
CA THR A 17 16.17 23.36 24.72
C THR A 17 17.08 24.45 25.30
N ARG A 18 18.08 24.08 26.12
CA ARG A 18 19.08 25.04 26.63
C ARG A 18 20.00 25.56 25.51
N ALA A 19 20.45 24.68 24.60
CA ALA A 19 21.28 25.08 23.46
C ALA A 19 20.53 26.07 22.55
N ALA A 20 19.24 25.83 22.30
CA ALA A 20 18.39 26.69 21.48
C ALA A 20 18.27 28.13 21.99
N ARG A 21 18.30 28.37 23.31
CA ARG A 21 18.16 29.72 23.90
C ARG A 21 19.21 30.72 23.42
N ARG A 22 20.36 30.25 22.95
CA ARG A 22 21.47 31.07 22.46
C ARG A 22 21.42 31.29 20.94
N LEU A 23 20.46 30.68 20.25
CA LEU A 23 20.32 30.73 18.80
C LEU A 23 19.21 31.69 18.39
N ARG A 24 19.45 32.47 17.33
CA ARG A 24 18.46 33.38 16.76
C ARG A 24 17.36 32.57 16.06
N GLY A 25 16.10 32.97 16.22
CA GLY A 25 14.95 32.28 15.61
C GLY A 25 14.49 31.02 16.35
N ALA A 26 15.00 30.78 17.56
CA ALA A 26 14.57 29.66 18.41
C ALA A 26 13.04 29.66 18.65
N PRO A 27 12.33 28.56 18.34
CA PRO A 27 10.93 28.44 18.72
C PRO A 27 10.78 28.39 20.25
N PRO A 28 9.56 28.62 20.78
CA PRO A 28 9.31 28.50 22.21
C PRO A 28 9.77 27.15 22.77
N ALA A 29 10.35 27.16 23.97
CA ALA A 29 10.86 25.96 24.64
C ALA A 29 9.81 24.84 24.76
N ALA A 30 8.53 25.19 24.93
CA ALA A 30 7.43 24.23 24.95
C ALA A 30 7.30 23.48 23.61
N LEU A 31 7.41 24.20 22.48
CA LEU A 31 7.36 23.59 21.15
C LEU A 31 8.56 22.67 20.91
N LEU A 32 9.77 23.05 21.32
CA LEU A 32 10.94 22.17 21.22
C LEU A 32 10.74 20.87 22.01
N ARG A 33 10.17 20.95 23.22
CA ARG A 33 9.88 19.75 24.01
C ARG A 33 8.86 18.84 23.33
N ASP A 34 7.81 19.41 22.77
CA ASP A 34 6.80 18.66 22.02
C ASP A 34 7.39 18.05 20.73
N TYR A 35 8.26 18.80 20.04
CA TYR A 35 8.89 18.40 18.79
C TYR A 35 9.78 17.15 18.95
N PHE A 36 10.61 17.12 19.99
CA PHE A 36 11.52 15.99 20.25
C PHE A 36 10.91 14.88 21.12
N ARG A 37 9.66 15.03 21.57
CA ARG A 37 9.02 14.12 22.55
C ARG A 37 9.03 12.64 22.11
N GLY A 38 8.80 12.41 20.82
CA GLY A 38 8.69 11.08 20.22
C GLY A 38 10.02 10.44 19.83
N VAL A 39 11.13 11.18 19.87
CA VAL A 39 12.43 10.71 19.37
C VAL A 39 13.10 9.78 20.38
N GLY A 40 13.72 8.70 19.89
CA GLY A 40 14.42 7.71 20.72
C GLY A 40 15.64 8.31 21.45
N GLU A 41 15.97 7.78 22.63
CA GLU A 41 17.15 8.27 23.39
C GLU A 41 18.47 8.09 22.67
N GLU A 42 18.61 7.02 21.88
CA GLU A 42 19.82 6.75 21.09
C GLU A 42 20.02 7.85 20.03
N ASP A 43 18.97 8.20 19.29
CA ASP A 43 19.02 9.25 18.29
C ASP A 43 19.34 10.63 18.86
N LEU A 44 18.73 10.96 20.01
CA LEU A 44 18.98 12.23 20.70
C LEU A 44 20.39 12.30 21.30
N ALA A 45 20.93 11.17 21.77
CA ALA A 45 22.26 11.12 22.38
C ALA A 45 23.39 11.04 21.34
N ALA A 46 23.12 10.49 20.15
CA ALA A 46 24.10 10.36 19.07
C ALA A 46 24.44 11.69 18.39
N ARG A 47 23.66 12.75 18.64
CA ARG A 47 23.76 14.04 17.94
C ARG A 47 24.01 15.16 18.92
N ASP A 48 24.76 16.16 18.48
CA ASP A 48 25.02 17.34 19.28
C ASP A 48 23.72 18.13 19.55
N PRO A 49 23.42 18.52 20.81
CA PRO A 49 22.19 19.24 21.14
C PRO A 49 22.01 20.58 20.39
N ARG A 50 23.11 21.26 20.04
CA ARG A 50 23.05 22.50 19.27
C ARG A 50 22.66 22.21 17.81
N THR A 51 23.18 21.14 17.22
CA THR A 51 22.78 20.65 15.88
C THR A 51 21.28 20.38 15.81
N LEU A 52 20.74 19.61 16.77
CA LEU A 52 19.30 19.33 16.84
C LEU A 52 18.47 20.61 17.01
N ALA A 53 18.94 21.57 17.83
CA ALA A 53 18.27 22.85 17.98
C ALA A 53 18.22 23.66 16.67
N MET A 54 19.31 23.70 15.88
CA MET A 54 19.36 24.40 14.59
C MET A 54 18.46 23.75 13.54
N LEU A 55 18.38 22.42 13.52
CA LEU A 55 17.45 21.68 12.67
C LEU A 55 15.99 22.01 13.02
N ALA A 56 15.64 22.04 14.31
CA ALA A 56 14.31 22.42 14.75
C ALA A 56 13.96 23.88 14.42
N ILE A 57 14.93 24.81 14.49
CA ILE A 57 14.78 26.20 14.06
C ILE A 57 14.51 26.27 12.56
N THR A 58 15.30 25.56 11.76
CA THR A 58 15.17 25.54 10.30
C THR A 58 13.79 25.00 9.89
N HIS A 59 13.33 23.95 10.57
CA HIS A 59 12.01 23.38 10.33
C HIS A 59 10.88 24.32 10.79
N HIS A 60 11.06 25.01 11.91
CA HIS A 60 10.11 26.03 12.37
C HIS A 60 9.98 27.19 11.39
N GLU A 61 11.10 27.66 10.82
CA GLU A 61 11.07 28.73 9.81
C GLU A 61 10.36 28.27 8.53
N LEU A 62 10.60 27.03 8.07
CA LEU A 62 9.83 26.46 6.95
C LEU A 62 8.33 26.47 7.25
N ALA A 63 7.94 26.06 8.47
CA ALA A 63 6.54 25.97 8.86
C ALA A 63 5.89 27.34 9.18
N ARG A 64 6.65 28.43 9.18
CA ARG A 64 6.22 29.74 9.68
C ARG A 64 5.01 30.28 8.92
N ARG A 65 4.97 30.09 7.61
CA ARG A 65 3.83 30.46 6.75
C ARG A 65 3.42 29.26 5.90
N ARG A 66 2.17 28.84 6.05
CA ARG A 66 1.57 27.71 5.33
C ARG A 66 0.08 27.93 5.21
N ARG A 67 -0.49 27.76 4.01
CA ARG A 67 -1.94 27.78 3.78
C ARG A 67 -2.57 26.41 4.08
N PRO A 68 -3.85 26.34 4.47
CA PRO A 68 -4.55 25.06 4.60
C PRO A 68 -4.44 24.22 3.33
N GLY A 69 -4.12 22.92 3.47
CA GLY A 69 -3.96 22.00 2.34
C GLY A 69 -2.61 22.08 1.60
N GLU A 70 -1.78 23.08 1.87
CA GLU A 70 -0.45 23.24 1.27
C GLU A 70 0.54 22.23 1.88
N THR A 71 1.38 21.59 1.07
CA THR A 71 2.46 20.72 1.57
C THR A 71 3.78 21.43 1.33
N LEU A 72 4.51 21.72 2.41
CA LEU A 72 5.84 22.31 2.33
C LEU A 72 6.89 21.19 2.38
N VAL A 73 7.83 21.20 1.43
CA VAL A 73 8.95 20.27 1.38
C VAL A 73 10.23 21.04 1.09
N LYS A 74 11.22 20.90 1.96
CA LYS A 74 12.58 21.41 1.76
C LYS A 74 13.57 20.25 1.92
N VAL A 75 14.38 20.01 0.89
CA VAL A 75 15.47 19.03 0.94
C VAL A 75 16.77 19.79 0.74
N PHE A 76 17.75 19.61 1.62
CA PHE A 76 19.01 20.36 1.56
C PHE A 76 20.18 19.57 2.14
N SER A 77 21.38 19.99 1.75
CA SER A 77 22.66 19.51 2.22
C SER A 77 23.39 20.68 2.86
N PRO A 78 23.70 20.67 4.18
CA PRO A 78 24.47 21.74 4.79
C PRO A 78 25.87 21.85 4.16
N GLU A 79 26.41 23.07 4.12
CA GLU A 79 27.79 23.34 3.71
C GLU A 79 28.78 22.88 4.80
N SER A 80 30.07 22.74 4.45
CA SER A 80 31.08 22.18 5.37
C SER A 80 31.35 23.05 6.59
N ASP A 81 31.11 24.36 6.50
CA ASP A 81 31.21 25.31 7.62
C ASP A 81 29.86 25.53 8.34
N ASP A 82 28.77 24.93 7.84
CA ASP A 82 27.47 24.99 8.51
C ASP A 82 27.57 24.27 9.87
N PRO A 83 27.18 24.91 10.98
CA PRO A 83 27.21 24.28 12.29
C PRO A 83 26.35 23.01 12.44
N ILE A 84 25.42 22.74 11.52
CA ILE A 84 24.67 21.47 11.43
C ILE A 84 25.60 20.31 10.99
N GLY A 85 26.64 20.62 10.21
CA GLY A 85 27.59 19.67 9.65
C GLY A 85 27.18 19.10 8.29
N ASP A 86 28.18 18.69 7.50
CA ASP A 86 28.01 18.26 6.10
C ASP A 86 27.91 16.75 5.89
N ARG A 87 27.85 15.97 6.98
CA ARG A 87 27.82 14.49 6.92
C ARG A 87 26.53 13.92 6.35
N HIS A 88 25.43 14.66 6.47
CA HIS A 88 24.10 14.21 6.10
C HIS A 88 23.41 15.25 5.20
N SER A 89 22.30 14.83 4.62
CA SER A 89 21.31 15.73 4.04
C SER A 89 20.02 15.63 4.86
N TYR A 90 19.14 16.61 4.71
CA TYR A 90 17.92 16.71 5.49
C TYR A 90 16.71 16.97 4.59
N ALA A 91 15.61 16.29 4.86
CA ALA A 91 14.31 16.58 4.27
C ALA A 91 13.34 17.03 5.37
N LEU A 92 12.77 18.21 5.20
CA LEU A 92 11.82 18.85 6.11
C LEU A 92 10.46 18.93 5.42
N ILE A 93 9.42 18.47 6.11
CA ILE A 93 8.07 18.34 5.56
C ILE A 93 7.07 18.90 6.56
N VAL A 94 6.17 19.77 6.09
CA VAL A 94 5.04 20.30 6.87
C VAL A 94 3.76 20.13 6.06
N THR A 95 2.84 19.30 6.55
CA THR A 95 1.57 19.00 5.88
C THR A 95 0.45 18.78 6.88
N ASP A 96 -0.80 18.73 6.44
CA ASP A 96 -1.91 18.34 7.34
C ASP A 96 -1.73 16.88 7.75
N ASP A 97 -2.02 16.58 9.02
CA ASP A 97 -1.92 15.23 9.56
C ASP A 97 -2.93 14.29 8.90
N ARG A 98 -2.43 13.16 8.40
CA ARG A 98 -3.21 12.14 7.67
C ARG A 98 -2.58 10.75 7.92
N PRO A 99 -3.34 9.65 7.77
CA PRO A 99 -2.76 8.32 7.73
C PRO A 99 -1.75 8.16 6.59
N PHE A 100 -0.86 7.18 6.73
CA PHE A 100 0.11 6.74 5.70
C PHE A 100 1.27 7.69 5.38
N LEU A 101 1.44 8.81 6.07
CA LEU A 101 2.48 9.78 5.70
C LEU A 101 3.91 9.22 5.85
N VAL A 102 4.25 8.69 7.04
CA VAL A 102 5.63 8.29 7.38
C VAL A 102 6.11 7.13 6.51
N ASP A 103 5.27 6.12 6.35
CA ASP A 103 5.45 4.91 5.57
C ASP A 103 5.51 5.20 4.06
N SER A 104 4.68 6.11 3.55
CA SER A 104 4.76 6.54 2.14
C SER A 104 6.03 7.35 1.86
N ILE A 105 6.45 8.23 2.77
CA ILE A 105 7.73 8.96 2.62
C ILE A 105 8.93 8.01 2.68
N SER A 106 8.89 7.03 3.59
CA SER A 106 9.92 6.00 3.69
C SER A 106 10.04 5.20 2.39
N LEU A 107 8.90 4.91 1.74
CA LEU A 107 8.87 4.29 0.42
C LEU A 107 9.53 5.17 -0.64
N ALA A 108 9.22 6.47 -0.68
CA ALA A 108 9.84 7.41 -1.63
C ALA A 108 11.37 7.47 -1.49
N PHE A 109 11.89 7.46 -0.26
CA PHE A 109 13.34 7.37 -0.01
C PHE A 109 13.93 6.04 -0.47
N SER A 110 13.27 4.92 -0.17
CA SER A 110 13.73 3.60 -0.58
C SER A 110 13.78 3.48 -2.11
N SER A 111 12.75 3.94 -2.83
CA SER A 111 12.73 4.00 -4.30
C SER A 111 13.84 4.89 -4.88
N ALA A 112 14.25 5.93 -4.16
CA ALA A 112 15.38 6.77 -4.53
C ALA A 112 16.75 6.21 -4.12
N SER A 113 16.80 5.03 -3.48
CA SER A 113 18.00 4.44 -2.87
C SER A 113 18.67 5.39 -1.86
N VAL A 114 17.87 6.03 -1.02
CA VAL A 114 18.31 6.94 0.03
C VAL A 114 18.03 6.31 1.39
N GLY A 115 19.06 6.10 2.19
CA GLY A 115 18.95 5.66 3.58
C GLY A 115 18.46 6.78 4.49
N VAL A 116 17.61 6.42 5.45
CA VAL A 116 17.13 7.29 6.53
C VAL A 116 17.88 6.93 7.81
N GLN A 117 18.52 7.93 8.42
CA GLN A 117 19.37 7.79 9.61
C GLN A 117 18.66 8.22 10.90
N MET A 118 17.71 9.15 10.81
CA MET A 118 16.85 9.56 11.92
C MET A 118 15.56 10.19 11.38
N LEU A 119 14.47 9.98 12.12
CA LEU A 119 13.17 10.59 11.87
C LEU A 119 12.67 11.33 13.11
N ILE A 120 12.26 12.58 12.93
CA ILE A 120 11.53 13.37 13.92
C ILE A 120 10.18 13.74 13.31
N HIS A 121 9.08 13.22 13.86
CA HIS A 121 7.77 13.31 13.22
C HIS A 121 6.60 13.72 14.15
N PRO A 122 6.70 14.82 14.93
CA PRO A 122 5.63 15.23 15.81
C PRO A 122 4.34 15.59 15.05
N VAL A 123 3.20 15.20 15.62
CA VAL A 123 1.89 15.70 15.20
C VAL A 123 1.49 16.85 16.13
N LEU A 124 1.35 18.04 15.55
CA LEU A 124 1.13 19.28 16.26
C LEU A 124 -0.27 19.81 15.97
N GLN A 125 -1.00 20.18 17.01
CA GLN A 125 -2.17 21.03 16.90
C GLN A 125 -1.71 22.47 16.67
N THR A 126 -2.07 23.04 15.53
CA THR A 126 -1.65 24.39 15.14
C THR A 126 -2.81 25.36 15.05
N SER A 127 -2.54 26.64 15.34
CA SER A 127 -3.41 27.75 14.99
C SER A 127 -2.64 28.73 14.10
N ARG A 128 -3.24 29.08 12.98
CA ARG A 128 -2.66 29.98 11.97
C ARG A 128 -3.59 31.16 11.73
N ARG A 129 -3.00 32.30 11.40
CA ARG A 129 -3.74 33.45 10.85
C ARG A 129 -4.27 33.13 9.46
N SER A 130 -5.17 33.98 8.95
CA SER A 130 -5.71 33.87 7.59
C SER A 130 -4.66 33.95 6.48
N ASP A 131 -3.52 34.61 6.72
CA ASP A 131 -2.37 34.68 5.81
C ASP A 131 -1.45 33.44 5.89
N GLY A 132 -1.79 32.47 6.75
CA GLY A 132 -1.03 31.24 6.96
C GLY A 132 0.07 31.34 8.02
N LEU A 133 0.25 32.50 8.67
CA LEU A 133 1.27 32.68 9.70
C LEU A 133 0.96 31.85 10.95
N LEU A 134 1.92 31.04 11.39
CA LEU A 134 1.83 30.22 12.60
C LEU A 134 1.75 31.11 13.87
N GLN A 135 0.71 30.90 14.68
CA GLN A 135 0.55 31.60 15.97
C GLN A 135 0.89 30.70 17.15
N ARG A 136 0.47 29.44 17.09
CA ARG A 136 0.69 28.45 18.14
C ARG A 136 0.83 27.07 17.53
N ALA A 137 1.75 26.29 18.09
CA ALA A 137 1.86 24.86 17.84
C ALA A 137 2.13 24.17 19.17
N THR A 138 1.34 23.14 19.48
CA THR A 138 1.48 22.30 20.67
C THR A 138 1.19 20.86 20.29
N LEU A 139 1.73 19.90 21.02
CA LEU A 139 1.46 18.49 20.74
C LEU A 139 -0.05 18.22 20.70
N ALA A 140 -0.51 17.54 19.65
CA ALA A 140 -1.91 17.16 19.55
C ALA A 140 -2.28 16.20 20.69
N ASN A 141 -3.26 16.58 21.52
CA ASN A 141 -3.60 15.88 22.76
C ASN A 141 -5.11 15.56 22.90
N GLY A 142 -5.86 15.50 21.78
CA GLY A 142 -7.30 15.23 21.79
C GLY A 142 -7.78 14.42 20.59
N THR A 143 -9.09 14.44 20.31
CA THR A 143 -9.75 13.73 19.19
C THR A 143 -10.10 14.65 18.01
N SER A 144 -10.03 15.98 18.17
CA SER A 144 -10.30 16.91 17.06
C SER A 144 -9.19 16.85 16.01
N ALA A 145 -9.53 16.53 14.76
CA ALA A 145 -8.60 16.42 13.64
C ALA A 145 -8.32 17.77 12.94
N SER A 146 -9.13 18.80 13.20
CA SER A 146 -8.99 20.10 12.54
C SER A 146 -7.74 20.83 13.01
N GLY A 147 -6.93 21.34 12.08
CA GLY A 147 -5.72 22.11 12.37
C GLY A 147 -4.53 21.29 12.86
N ARG A 148 -4.55 19.96 12.71
CA ARG A 148 -3.39 19.11 12.95
C ARG A 148 -2.44 19.15 11.79
N GLU A 149 -1.16 19.31 12.10
CA GLU A 149 -0.07 19.24 11.14
C GLU A 149 0.89 18.13 11.52
N SER A 150 1.34 17.38 10.53
CA SER A 150 2.45 16.45 10.65
C SER A 150 3.72 17.19 10.20
N TRP A 151 4.64 17.38 11.13
CA TRP A 151 5.96 17.95 10.85
C TRP A 151 6.95 16.81 10.85
N GLN A 152 7.66 16.59 9.74
CA GLN A 152 8.57 15.47 9.60
C GLN A 152 9.95 15.95 9.15
N LEU A 153 10.96 15.63 9.93
CA LEU A 153 12.37 15.81 9.60
C LEU A 153 13.00 14.45 9.44
N TYR A 154 13.58 14.24 8.27
CA TYR A 154 14.39 13.06 7.95
C TYR A 154 15.84 13.50 7.82
N GLU A 155 16.71 12.92 8.64
CA GLU A 155 18.14 12.88 8.38
C GLU A 155 18.41 11.71 7.44
N ILE A 156 19.00 12.01 6.29
CA ILE A 156 19.21 11.05 5.21
C ILE A 156 20.68 10.98 4.82
N ASP A 157 21.05 9.92 4.09
CA ASP A 157 22.37 9.79 3.47
C ASP A 157 22.73 11.08 2.71
N ARG A 158 24.01 11.47 2.77
CA ARG A 158 24.49 12.68 2.09
C ARG A 158 24.19 12.60 0.59
N GLN A 159 23.44 13.59 0.12
CA GLN A 159 23.13 13.79 -1.29
C GLN A 159 23.99 14.92 -1.87
N PHE A 160 24.44 14.74 -3.10
CA PHE A 160 25.32 15.66 -3.80
C PHE A 160 24.61 16.27 -5.01
N GLY A 161 24.67 17.61 -5.11
CA GLY A 161 24.13 18.39 -6.21
C GLY A 161 22.65 18.78 -6.07
N ASP A 162 22.34 20.03 -6.41
CA ASP A 162 21.00 20.60 -6.26
C ASP A 162 19.94 19.85 -7.07
N SER A 163 20.28 19.39 -8.27
CA SER A 163 19.36 18.60 -9.08
C SER A 163 18.96 17.27 -8.42
N ARG A 164 19.84 16.66 -7.61
CA ARG A 164 19.49 15.45 -6.85
C ARG A 164 18.56 15.78 -5.70
N LEU A 165 18.83 16.86 -4.98
CA LEU A 165 17.99 17.34 -3.88
C LEU A 165 16.58 17.69 -4.38
N GLU A 166 16.48 18.41 -5.50
CA GLU A 166 15.18 18.78 -6.06
C GLU A 166 14.38 17.56 -6.54
N ARG A 167 15.01 16.57 -7.18
CA ARG A 167 14.33 15.31 -7.56
C ARG A 167 13.75 14.58 -6.34
N ILE A 168 14.48 14.57 -5.22
CA ILE A 168 13.96 13.98 -3.97
C ILE A 168 12.77 14.82 -3.46
N ALA A 169 12.89 16.15 -3.47
CA ALA A 169 11.81 17.04 -3.05
C ALA A 169 10.54 16.86 -3.91
N GLU A 170 10.68 16.78 -5.24
CA GLU A 170 9.59 16.52 -6.19
C GLU A 170 8.93 15.17 -5.93
N SER A 171 9.72 14.11 -5.75
CA SER A 171 9.23 12.77 -5.42
C SER A 171 8.42 12.79 -4.12
N LEU A 172 8.93 13.42 -3.06
CA LEU A 172 8.22 13.56 -1.78
C LEU A 172 6.92 14.35 -1.93
N ARG A 173 6.90 15.43 -2.72
CA ARG A 173 5.68 16.21 -2.99
C ARG A 173 4.65 15.37 -3.75
N ALA A 174 5.07 14.60 -4.75
CA ALA A 174 4.18 13.70 -5.51
C ALA A 174 3.59 12.61 -4.61
N THR A 175 4.41 11.93 -3.81
CA THR A 175 3.95 10.92 -2.84
C THR A 175 2.95 11.51 -1.83
N LEU A 176 3.21 12.70 -1.29
CA LEU A 176 2.29 13.36 -0.37
C LEU A 176 0.99 13.80 -1.06
N GLN A 177 1.04 14.10 -2.35
CA GLN A 177 -0.14 14.38 -3.16
C GLN A 177 -1.02 13.13 -3.34
N ASP A 178 -0.40 11.98 -3.59
CA ASP A 178 -1.06 10.69 -3.71
C ASP A 178 -1.78 10.30 -2.40
N VAL A 179 -1.09 10.45 -1.26
CA VAL A 179 -1.69 10.26 0.07
C VAL A 179 -2.88 11.20 0.27
N ARG A 180 -2.75 12.48 -0.09
CA ARG A 180 -3.81 13.47 0.08
C ARG A 180 -5.07 13.08 -0.68
N VAL A 181 -4.97 12.79 -1.98
CA VAL A 181 -6.16 12.47 -2.80
C VAL A 181 -6.82 11.17 -2.37
N ALA A 182 -6.04 10.15 -1.99
CA ALA A 182 -6.57 8.88 -1.50
C ALA A 182 -7.35 9.04 -0.18
N VAL A 183 -6.78 9.79 0.78
CA VAL A 183 -7.41 10.02 2.09
C VAL A 183 -8.63 10.94 2.01
N GLU A 184 -8.59 11.98 1.18
CA GLU A 184 -9.73 12.88 0.97
C GLU A 184 -10.96 12.15 0.42
N ASP A 185 -10.76 11.28 -0.57
CA ASP A 185 -11.85 10.54 -1.22
C ASP A 185 -12.22 9.24 -0.55
N TRP A 186 -11.51 8.81 0.50
CA TRP A 186 -11.71 7.53 1.17
C TRP A 186 -13.18 7.24 1.49
N ARG A 187 -13.88 8.21 2.09
CA ARG A 187 -15.31 8.07 2.44
C ARG A 187 -16.19 7.94 1.20
N THR A 188 -15.89 8.69 0.15
CA THR A 188 -16.62 8.64 -1.13
C THR A 188 -16.39 7.29 -1.84
N MET A 189 -15.17 6.76 -1.80
CA MET A 189 -14.86 5.42 -2.34
C MET A 189 -15.60 4.32 -1.57
N ARG A 190 -15.65 4.39 -0.23
CA ARG A 190 -16.49 3.48 0.57
C ARG A 190 -17.97 3.59 0.22
N ALA A 191 -18.48 4.81 0.04
CA ALA A 191 -19.87 5.00 -0.40
C ALA A 191 -20.14 4.38 -1.78
N LYS A 192 -19.16 4.33 -2.69
CA LYS A 192 -19.28 3.59 -3.96
C LYS A 192 -19.41 2.09 -3.73
N VAL A 193 -18.65 1.49 -2.82
CA VAL A 193 -18.80 0.06 -2.45
C VAL A 193 -20.20 -0.21 -1.91
N LEU A 194 -20.70 0.64 -1.00
CA LEU A 194 -22.05 0.51 -0.45
C LEU A 194 -23.13 0.64 -1.54
N GLY A 195 -22.96 1.57 -2.49
CA GLY A 195 -23.88 1.69 -3.63
C GLY A 195 -23.88 0.44 -4.52
N VAL A 196 -22.71 -0.16 -4.75
CA VAL A 196 -22.58 -1.42 -5.49
C VAL A 196 -23.26 -2.57 -4.74
N LEU A 197 -23.10 -2.66 -3.42
CA LEU A 197 -23.79 -3.64 -2.58
C LEU A 197 -25.31 -3.56 -2.76
N VAL A 198 -25.88 -2.35 -2.69
CA VAL A 198 -27.32 -2.13 -2.91
C VAL A 198 -27.74 -2.59 -4.30
N SER A 199 -26.95 -2.28 -5.33
CA SER A 199 -27.22 -2.72 -6.71
C SER A 199 -27.24 -4.23 -6.85
N LEU A 200 -26.27 -4.95 -6.27
CA LEU A 200 -26.23 -6.41 -6.30
C LEU A 200 -27.39 -7.04 -5.52
N GLN A 201 -27.86 -6.40 -4.46
CA GLN A 201 -28.98 -6.84 -3.64
C GLN A 201 -30.36 -6.51 -4.24
N SER A 202 -30.44 -5.58 -5.18
CA SER A 202 -31.70 -5.13 -5.77
C SER A 202 -32.35 -6.16 -6.72
N PRO A 203 -33.66 -6.43 -6.62
CA PRO A 203 -34.39 -7.33 -7.51
C PRO A 203 -34.23 -6.92 -8.98
N THR A 204 -33.80 -7.84 -9.84
CA THR A 204 -33.85 -7.67 -11.29
C THR A 204 -34.91 -8.61 -11.87
N SER A 205 -35.53 -8.21 -12.98
CA SER A 205 -36.53 -9.02 -13.69
C SER A 205 -35.97 -10.38 -14.16
N ASP A 206 -34.66 -10.50 -14.29
CA ASP A 206 -33.98 -11.75 -14.65
C ASP A 206 -33.54 -12.62 -13.46
N ARG A 207 -33.82 -12.24 -12.21
CA ARG A 207 -33.52 -13.09 -11.03
C ARG A 207 -34.19 -14.46 -11.09
N GLN A 208 -35.36 -14.55 -11.73
CA GLN A 208 -36.07 -15.82 -11.93
C GLN A 208 -35.32 -16.76 -12.89
N ARG A 209 -34.46 -16.23 -13.77
CA ARG A 209 -33.64 -17.00 -14.73
C ARG A 209 -32.23 -17.30 -14.22
N GLU A 210 -31.91 -16.86 -13.00
CA GLU A 210 -30.59 -17.00 -12.43
C GLU A 210 -30.32 -18.43 -11.96
N THR A 211 -29.24 -19.03 -12.44
CA THR A 211 -28.82 -20.37 -12.02
C THR A 211 -28.39 -20.38 -10.54
N ALA A 212 -28.38 -21.55 -9.90
CA ALA A 212 -27.89 -21.68 -8.53
C ALA A 212 -26.44 -21.19 -8.39
N ALA A 213 -25.59 -21.47 -9.38
CA ALA A 213 -24.20 -21.03 -9.40
C ALA A 213 -24.06 -19.50 -9.47
N MET A 214 -24.86 -18.83 -10.31
CA MET A 214 -24.88 -17.36 -10.41
C MET A 214 -25.33 -16.73 -9.07
N ARG A 215 -26.37 -17.29 -8.43
CA ARG A 215 -26.82 -16.84 -7.12
C ARG A 215 -25.73 -16.96 -6.04
N ALA A 216 -25.01 -18.08 -6.02
CA ALA A 216 -23.90 -18.30 -5.09
C ALA A 216 -22.76 -17.32 -5.34
N ALA A 217 -22.33 -17.12 -6.59
CA ALA A 217 -21.27 -16.17 -6.95
C ALA A 217 -21.62 -14.73 -6.55
N ARG A 218 -22.87 -14.31 -6.76
CA ARG A 218 -23.35 -13.00 -6.31
C ARG A 218 -23.36 -12.88 -4.79
N SER A 219 -23.84 -13.92 -4.09
CA SER A 219 -23.86 -13.93 -2.62
C SER A 219 -22.45 -13.76 -2.05
N GLU A 220 -21.48 -14.52 -2.56
CA GLU A 220 -20.08 -14.39 -2.13
C GLU A 220 -19.49 -13.03 -2.47
N THR A 221 -19.85 -12.45 -3.62
CA THR A 221 -19.39 -11.10 -3.98
C THR A 221 -19.91 -10.05 -3.00
N ILE A 222 -21.18 -10.16 -2.57
CA ILE A 222 -21.74 -9.27 -1.55
C ILE A 222 -20.99 -9.44 -0.22
N GLU A 223 -20.77 -10.68 0.22
CA GLU A 223 -20.00 -10.95 1.44
C GLU A 223 -18.57 -10.43 1.35
N LEU A 224 -17.89 -10.59 0.20
CA LEU A 224 -16.56 -10.05 0.00
C LEU A 224 -16.55 -8.52 0.06
N LEU A 225 -17.49 -7.85 -0.60
CA LEU A 225 -17.54 -6.39 -0.58
C LEU A 225 -17.83 -5.84 0.82
N ARG A 226 -18.63 -6.55 1.64
CA ARG A 226 -18.80 -6.24 3.07
C ARG A 226 -17.49 -6.42 3.83
N TRP A 227 -16.77 -7.51 3.58
CA TRP A 227 -15.48 -7.79 4.20
C TRP A 227 -14.44 -6.72 3.84
N VAL A 228 -14.29 -6.39 2.57
CA VAL A 228 -13.45 -5.29 2.06
C VAL A 228 -13.78 -3.96 2.76
N GLU A 229 -15.07 -3.61 2.86
CA GLU A 229 -15.56 -2.40 3.52
C GLU A 229 -15.29 -2.37 5.04
N GLY A 230 -15.30 -3.56 5.66
CA GLY A 230 -14.97 -3.85 7.06
C GLY A 230 -13.49 -3.75 7.42
N ALA A 231 -12.73 -2.87 6.76
CA ALA A 231 -11.31 -2.62 6.99
C ALA A 231 -10.34 -3.77 6.63
N HIS A 232 -10.70 -4.56 5.61
CA HIS A 232 -9.80 -5.55 5.01
C HIS A 232 -9.12 -5.06 3.73
N PHE A 233 -9.47 -3.86 3.25
CA PHE A 233 -8.88 -3.26 2.07
C PHE A 233 -8.66 -1.76 2.25
N ILE A 234 -7.50 -1.26 1.81
CA ILE A 234 -7.17 0.16 1.73
C ILE A 234 -7.50 0.64 0.32
N PHE A 235 -8.67 1.26 0.13
CA PHE A 235 -9.03 1.99 -1.09
C PHE A 235 -8.07 3.17 -1.34
N LEU A 236 -7.42 3.14 -2.49
CA LEU A 236 -6.55 4.23 -2.95
C LEU A 236 -7.10 4.92 -4.20
N GLY A 237 -7.92 4.26 -4.99
CA GLY A 237 -8.60 4.89 -6.12
C GLY A 237 -9.87 4.17 -6.56
N TYR A 238 -10.75 4.90 -7.22
CA TYR A 238 -11.96 4.36 -7.83
C TYR A 238 -12.23 5.03 -9.17
N ARG A 239 -12.74 4.27 -10.15
CA ARG A 239 -13.30 4.83 -11.39
C ARG A 239 -14.33 3.89 -12.00
N TYR A 240 -15.41 4.44 -12.56
CA TYR A 240 -16.34 3.65 -13.38
C TYR A 240 -15.82 3.55 -14.81
N HIS A 241 -15.88 2.34 -15.40
CA HIS A 241 -15.58 2.11 -16.80
C HIS A 241 -16.83 1.59 -17.52
N ALA A 242 -17.24 2.27 -18.59
CA ALA A 242 -18.39 1.86 -19.39
C ALA A 242 -17.94 0.85 -20.46
N LEU A 243 -18.65 -0.26 -20.58
CA LEU A 243 -18.41 -1.27 -21.60
C LEU A 243 -19.07 -0.85 -22.92
N ARG A 244 -18.27 -0.81 -23.99
CA ARG A 244 -18.74 -0.68 -25.38
C ARG A 244 -18.45 -1.97 -26.12
N ARG A 245 -19.51 -2.68 -26.48
CA ARG A 245 -19.42 -3.94 -27.21
C ARG A 245 -19.12 -3.69 -28.68
N GLY A 246 -18.17 -4.45 -29.24
CA GLY A 246 -17.88 -4.46 -30.67
C GLY A 246 -18.01 -5.86 -31.27
N ARG A 247 -17.78 -5.96 -32.59
CA ARG A 247 -17.90 -7.21 -33.35
C ARG A 247 -16.84 -8.23 -32.92
N SER A 248 -15.56 -7.84 -32.97
CA SER A 248 -14.41 -8.68 -32.60
C SER A 248 -13.82 -8.30 -31.23
N THR A 249 -13.81 -7.02 -30.89
CA THR A 249 -13.24 -6.49 -29.64
C THR A 249 -14.26 -5.63 -28.90
N ASP A 250 -14.24 -5.67 -27.57
CA ASP A 250 -14.96 -4.73 -26.72
C ASP A 250 -14.00 -3.64 -26.21
N ARG A 251 -14.54 -2.51 -25.74
CA ARG A 251 -13.77 -1.42 -25.13
C ARG A 251 -14.32 -1.08 -23.77
N LEU A 252 -13.49 -1.05 -22.73
CA LEU A 252 -13.81 -0.45 -21.44
C LEU A 252 -13.36 1.01 -21.45
N LEU A 253 -14.32 1.91 -21.48
CA LEU A 253 -14.08 3.35 -21.56
C LEU A 253 -14.09 3.96 -20.15
N PRO A 254 -12.99 4.57 -19.69
CA PRO A 254 -12.97 5.27 -18.41
C PRO A 254 -13.94 6.45 -18.43
N VAL A 255 -14.84 6.53 -17.45
CA VAL A 255 -15.67 7.71 -17.23
C VAL A 255 -14.89 8.67 -16.34
N SER A 256 -14.09 9.56 -16.93
CA SER A 256 -13.10 10.38 -16.20
C SER A 256 -13.68 11.09 -14.98
N ARG A 257 -14.86 11.73 -15.10
CA ARG A 257 -15.52 12.45 -13.99
C ARG A 257 -15.91 11.59 -12.79
N SER A 258 -15.92 10.26 -12.93
CA SER A 258 -16.18 9.33 -11.82
C SER A 258 -14.94 9.00 -10.99
N GLY A 259 -13.76 9.43 -11.44
CA GLY A 259 -12.47 9.14 -10.84
C GLY A 259 -12.29 9.74 -9.44
N LEU A 260 -11.82 8.92 -8.50
CA LEU A 260 -11.53 9.26 -7.11
C LEU A 260 -10.14 8.76 -6.71
N GLY A 261 -9.55 9.39 -5.69
CA GLY A 261 -8.23 9.06 -5.18
C GLY A 261 -7.15 9.15 -6.26
N LEU A 262 -6.33 8.11 -6.37
CA LEU A 262 -5.29 7.97 -7.40
C LEU A 262 -5.85 7.93 -8.83
N LEU A 263 -7.17 7.78 -8.99
CA LEU A 263 -7.84 7.75 -10.29
C LEU A 263 -8.60 9.05 -10.60
N ARG A 264 -8.40 10.14 -9.84
CA ARG A 264 -8.98 11.47 -10.13
C ARG A 264 -8.57 11.98 -11.52
N PRO A 265 -9.43 12.77 -12.20
CA PRO A 265 -9.01 13.54 -13.37
C PRO A 265 -7.84 14.48 -13.05
N GLY A 266 -6.84 14.53 -13.92
CA GLY A 266 -5.67 15.40 -13.74
C GLY A 266 -4.69 14.93 -12.67
N HIS A 267 -4.85 13.71 -12.16
CA HIS A 267 -3.91 13.06 -11.26
C HIS A 267 -3.35 11.81 -11.94
N GLY A 268 -2.03 11.76 -12.11
CA GLY A 268 -1.35 10.75 -12.92
C GLY A 268 -1.69 10.85 -14.41
N ASP A 269 -1.43 9.76 -15.14
CA ASP A 269 -1.67 9.69 -16.57
C ASP A 269 -3.16 9.66 -16.93
N ALA A 270 -3.49 10.23 -18.09
CA ALA A 270 -4.84 10.18 -18.64
C ALA A 270 -5.22 8.71 -18.92
N PRO A 271 -6.38 8.24 -18.43
CA PRO A 271 -6.73 6.85 -18.59
C PRO A 271 -7.11 6.54 -20.03
N ALA A 272 -6.50 5.49 -20.58
CA ALA A 272 -6.82 4.98 -21.91
C ALA A 272 -7.99 4.00 -21.87
N ALA A 273 -8.67 3.86 -23.02
CA ALA A 273 -9.63 2.79 -23.22
C ALA A 273 -8.92 1.43 -23.24
N GLU A 274 -9.43 0.47 -22.47
CA GLU A 274 -8.89 -0.89 -22.46
C GLU A 274 -9.60 -1.72 -23.55
N ILE A 275 -8.81 -2.32 -24.45
CA ILE A 275 -9.33 -3.18 -25.53
C ILE A 275 -9.42 -4.60 -25.01
N LEU A 276 -10.62 -5.19 -25.07
CA LEU A 276 -10.88 -6.55 -24.63
C LEU A 276 -11.06 -7.48 -25.84
N SER A 277 -10.28 -8.55 -25.89
CA SER A 277 -10.36 -9.62 -26.89
C SER A 277 -10.23 -11.00 -26.25
N GLY A 278 -10.64 -12.04 -26.97
CA GLY A 278 -10.51 -13.44 -26.53
C GLY A 278 -11.08 -13.70 -25.12
N ALA A 279 -10.29 -14.37 -24.28
CA ALA A 279 -10.67 -14.75 -22.92
C ALA A 279 -11.08 -13.55 -22.02
N LEU A 280 -10.45 -12.38 -22.19
CA LEU A 280 -10.79 -11.18 -21.41
C LEU A 280 -12.16 -10.61 -21.82
N ARG A 281 -12.48 -10.64 -23.12
CA ARG A 281 -13.81 -10.24 -23.60
C ARG A 281 -14.89 -11.20 -23.08
N GLU A 282 -14.61 -12.49 -23.05
CA GLU A 282 -15.51 -13.51 -22.50
C GLU A 282 -15.67 -13.34 -20.98
N ALA A 283 -14.57 -13.16 -20.25
CA ALA A 283 -14.57 -12.92 -18.81
C ALA A 283 -15.37 -11.67 -18.45
N MET A 284 -15.23 -10.57 -19.21
CA MET A 284 -16.00 -9.35 -18.99
C MET A 284 -17.50 -9.54 -19.25
N ARG A 285 -17.86 -10.35 -20.26
CA ARG A 285 -19.27 -10.62 -20.61
C ARG A 285 -19.92 -11.71 -19.75
N ASN A 286 -19.13 -12.52 -19.06
CA ASN A 286 -19.67 -13.58 -18.20
C ASN A 286 -20.49 -12.98 -17.05
N SER A 287 -21.35 -13.80 -16.46
CA SER A 287 -22.27 -13.41 -15.39
C SER A 287 -21.62 -13.38 -14.00
N ASP A 288 -20.34 -13.73 -13.86
CA ASP A 288 -19.63 -13.60 -12.59
C ASP A 288 -19.47 -12.10 -12.30
N PRO A 289 -20.04 -11.56 -11.21
CA PRO A 289 -20.03 -10.14 -10.95
C PRO A 289 -18.65 -9.61 -10.54
N LEU A 290 -17.67 -10.47 -10.24
CA LEU A 290 -16.43 -10.06 -9.61
C LEU A 290 -15.19 -10.51 -10.43
N LEU A 291 -14.21 -9.62 -10.54
CA LEU A 291 -12.86 -9.94 -11.00
C LEU A 291 -11.85 -9.30 -10.05
N ILE A 292 -10.89 -10.08 -9.56
CA ILE A 292 -9.78 -9.60 -8.74
C ILE A 292 -8.47 -9.92 -9.45
N THR A 293 -7.62 -8.92 -9.60
CA THR A 293 -6.35 -9.00 -10.34
C THR A 293 -5.37 -7.94 -9.83
N LYS A 294 -4.16 -7.89 -10.39
CA LYS A 294 -3.18 -6.82 -10.15
C LYS A 294 -3.39 -5.67 -11.13
N SER A 295 -3.14 -4.45 -10.65
CA SER A 295 -3.09 -3.22 -11.42
C SER A 295 -1.65 -2.91 -11.82
N PRO A 296 -1.39 -2.38 -13.04
CA PRO A 296 -0.07 -1.88 -13.42
C PRO A 296 0.37 -0.65 -12.60
N ILE A 297 -0.54 -0.03 -11.86
CA ILE A 297 -0.24 1.10 -10.99
C ILE A 297 0.56 0.61 -9.78
N ALA A 298 1.80 1.08 -9.66
CA ALA A 298 2.63 0.89 -8.48
C ALA A 298 2.10 1.76 -7.33
N SER A 299 2.12 1.21 -6.12
CA SER A 299 1.72 1.93 -4.93
C SER A 299 2.82 2.91 -4.52
N THR A 300 2.43 4.15 -4.32
CA THR A 300 3.21 5.20 -3.66
C THR A 300 2.73 5.43 -2.22
N VAL A 301 1.66 4.76 -1.80
CA VAL A 301 1.00 4.94 -0.51
C VAL A 301 1.14 3.68 0.34
N HIS A 302 1.47 3.86 1.62
CA HIS A 302 1.54 2.83 2.66
C HIS A 302 2.67 1.79 2.52
N ARG A 303 2.74 1.06 1.40
CA ARG A 303 3.79 0.07 1.13
C ARG A 303 4.06 -0.08 -0.36
N ALA A 304 5.28 -0.49 -0.69
CA ALA A 304 5.67 -0.88 -2.04
C ALA A 304 4.79 -2.04 -2.53
N GLY A 305 4.47 -2.03 -3.83
CA GLY A 305 3.70 -3.10 -4.43
C GLY A 305 2.86 -2.62 -5.60
N HIS A 306 2.52 -3.51 -6.52
CA HIS A 306 1.46 -3.27 -7.48
C HIS A 306 0.09 -3.31 -6.77
N LEU A 307 -0.73 -2.30 -7.05
CA LEU A 307 -2.06 -2.20 -6.45
C LEU A 307 -2.94 -3.38 -6.85
N ASP A 308 -3.77 -3.83 -5.92
CA ASP A 308 -4.84 -4.77 -6.20
C ASP A 308 -5.99 -4.06 -6.91
N HIS A 309 -6.58 -4.74 -7.89
CA HIS A 309 -7.72 -4.28 -8.67
C HIS A 309 -8.92 -5.18 -8.39
N ILE A 310 -9.94 -4.60 -7.75
CA ILE A 310 -11.26 -5.22 -7.56
C ILE A 310 -12.22 -4.59 -8.57
N ALA A 311 -12.62 -5.36 -9.57
CA ALA A 311 -13.61 -4.96 -10.57
C ALA A 311 -14.95 -5.62 -10.23
N VAL A 312 -15.98 -4.79 -9.99
CA VAL A 312 -17.35 -5.27 -9.81
C VAL A 312 -18.19 -4.86 -11.00
N LYS A 313 -18.75 -5.83 -11.71
CA LYS A 313 -19.53 -5.58 -12.92
C LYS A 313 -20.85 -4.90 -12.60
N ASP A 314 -21.19 -3.91 -13.41
CA ASP A 314 -22.49 -3.26 -13.43
C ASP A 314 -23.36 -3.89 -14.51
N PHE A 315 -24.58 -4.26 -14.15
CA PHE A 315 -25.52 -4.96 -15.02
C PHE A 315 -26.72 -4.06 -15.32
N ASP A 316 -27.21 -4.13 -16.55
CA ASP A 316 -28.46 -3.48 -16.94
C ASP A 316 -29.69 -4.29 -16.47
N SER A 317 -30.90 -3.77 -16.76
CA SER A 317 -32.16 -4.43 -16.40
C SER A 317 -32.38 -5.78 -17.07
N ARG A 318 -31.60 -6.12 -18.10
CA ARG A 318 -31.61 -7.40 -18.83
C ARG A 318 -30.50 -8.35 -18.37
N GLY A 319 -29.84 -8.04 -17.25
CA GLY A 319 -28.73 -8.82 -16.71
C GLY A 319 -27.46 -8.79 -17.57
N GLN A 320 -27.35 -7.83 -18.49
CA GLN A 320 -26.18 -7.69 -19.35
C GLN A 320 -25.18 -6.72 -18.74
N VAL A 321 -23.89 -7.08 -18.78
CA VAL A 321 -22.82 -6.19 -18.30
C VAL A 321 -22.77 -4.93 -19.15
N ARG A 322 -22.88 -3.77 -18.48
CA ARG A 322 -22.80 -2.41 -19.05
C ARG A 322 -21.50 -1.70 -18.70
N GLY A 323 -20.80 -2.16 -17.67
CA GLY A 323 -19.53 -1.56 -17.24
C GLY A 323 -18.98 -2.23 -15.98
N GLU A 324 -18.01 -1.59 -15.36
CA GLU A 324 -17.43 -2.01 -14.09
C GLU A 324 -17.17 -0.84 -13.14
N HIS A 325 -17.34 -1.12 -11.85
CA HIS A 325 -16.82 -0.35 -10.74
C HIS A 325 -15.40 -0.86 -10.45
N ARG A 326 -14.39 -0.08 -10.85
CA ARG A 326 -12.98 -0.39 -10.63
C ARG A 326 -12.50 0.26 -9.35
N PHE A 327 -12.13 -0.54 -8.37
CA PHE A 327 -11.44 -0.12 -7.15
C PHE A 327 -9.99 -0.56 -7.22
N VAL A 328 -9.06 0.35 -6.89
CA VAL A 328 -7.64 0.03 -6.75
C VAL A 328 -7.18 0.34 -5.33
N GLY A 329 -6.28 -0.49 -4.80
CA GLY A 329 -5.85 -0.37 -3.42
C GLY A 329 -4.92 -1.47 -2.97
N LEU A 330 -4.87 -1.70 -1.66
CA LEU A 330 -4.02 -2.71 -1.05
C LEU A 330 -4.81 -3.51 -0.02
N TRP A 331 -4.64 -4.83 0.01
CA TRP A 331 -5.09 -5.63 1.15
C TRP A 331 -4.40 -5.17 2.44
N THR A 332 -5.13 -5.14 3.55
CA THR A 332 -4.59 -4.79 4.88
C THR A 332 -3.80 -5.96 5.47
N SER A 333 -3.00 -5.69 6.51
CA SER A 333 -2.37 -6.76 7.29
C SER A 333 -3.39 -7.74 7.86
N THR A 334 -4.56 -7.26 8.32
CA THR A 334 -5.66 -8.12 8.80
C THR A 334 -6.17 -9.06 7.72
N ALA A 335 -6.25 -8.62 6.46
CA ALA A 335 -6.58 -9.49 5.34
C ALA A 335 -5.51 -10.56 5.07
N TYR A 336 -4.22 -10.23 5.20
CA TYR A 336 -3.12 -11.20 5.01
C TYR A 336 -3.05 -12.27 6.09
N PHE A 337 -3.48 -11.96 7.32
CA PHE A 337 -3.45 -12.90 8.45
C PHE A 337 -4.79 -13.61 8.69
N ALA A 338 -5.86 -13.24 7.99
CA ALA A 338 -7.13 -13.94 8.09
C ALA A 338 -7.01 -15.38 7.55
N SER A 339 -7.76 -16.31 8.17
CA SER A 339 -7.86 -17.67 7.64
C SER A 339 -8.55 -17.63 6.27
N PRO A 340 -8.00 -18.28 5.22
CA PRO A 340 -8.64 -18.42 3.93
C PRO A 340 -10.04 -19.01 3.97
N THR A 341 -10.37 -19.77 5.02
CA THR A 341 -11.71 -20.35 5.22
C THR A 341 -12.75 -19.31 5.66
N GLU A 342 -12.31 -18.15 6.15
CA GLU A 342 -13.17 -17.04 6.58
C GLU A 342 -13.28 -15.94 5.53
N ILE A 343 -12.36 -15.91 4.55
CA ILE A 343 -12.34 -14.89 3.50
C ILE A 343 -13.40 -15.23 2.44
N PRO A 344 -14.42 -14.38 2.19
CA PRO A 344 -15.41 -14.65 1.16
C PRO A 344 -14.79 -14.82 -0.23
N VAL A 345 -15.43 -15.59 -1.11
CA VAL A 345 -14.90 -16.06 -2.41
C VAL A 345 -13.73 -17.03 -2.28
N VAL A 346 -12.73 -16.73 -1.44
CA VAL A 346 -11.58 -17.59 -1.19
C VAL A 346 -11.97 -18.87 -0.45
N ARG A 347 -12.85 -18.78 0.54
CA ARG A 347 -13.33 -19.93 1.32
C ARG A 347 -13.92 -21.03 0.43
N HIS A 348 -14.68 -20.65 -0.60
CA HIS A 348 -15.22 -21.60 -1.57
C HIS A 348 -14.13 -22.25 -2.41
N LYS A 349 -13.14 -21.49 -2.86
CA LYS A 349 -11.99 -22.06 -3.58
C LYS A 349 -11.22 -23.04 -2.69
N VAL A 350 -11.02 -22.70 -1.43
CA VAL A 350 -10.36 -23.56 -0.44
C VAL A 350 -11.13 -24.86 -0.25
N THR A 351 -12.45 -24.78 -0.02
CA THR A 351 -13.33 -25.96 0.06
C THR A 351 -13.22 -26.83 -1.19
N GLN A 352 -13.33 -26.24 -2.39
CA GLN A 352 -13.22 -26.99 -3.65
C GLN A 352 -11.86 -27.66 -3.84
N VAL A 353 -10.77 -26.99 -3.44
CA VAL A 353 -9.43 -27.59 -3.47
C VAL A 353 -9.39 -28.80 -2.54
N ILE A 354 -9.83 -28.66 -1.29
CA ILE A 354 -9.84 -29.75 -0.29
C ILE A 354 -10.68 -30.94 -0.79
N GLU A 355 -11.89 -30.68 -1.28
CA GLU A 355 -12.78 -31.71 -1.84
C GLU A 355 -12.13 -32.46 -3.01
N THR A 356 -11.39 -31.74 -3.87
CA THR A 356 -10.67 -32.34 -5.00
C THR A 356 -9.56 -33.30 -4.56
N PHE A 357 -8.95 -33.08 -3.39
CA PHE A 357 -7.96 -34.01 -2.83
C PHE A 357 -8.60 -35.26 -2.24
N GLY A 358 -9.85 -35.20 -1.77
CA GLY A 358 -10.59 -36.35 -1.24
C GLY A 358 -9.92 -37.00 -0.02
N LEU A 359 -9.12 -36.24 0.74
CA LEU A 359 -8.38 -36.71 1.91
C LEU A 359 -9.21 -36.52 3.18
N ASP A 360 -9.06 -37.42 4.15
CA ASP A 360 -9.58 -37.19 5.50
C ASP A 360 -8.90 -35.94 6.12
N PRO A 361 -9.64 -34.90 6.55
CA PRO A 361 -9.07 -33.71 7.17
C PRO A 361 -8.21 -33.98 8.41
N GLN A 362 -8.42 -35.10 9.10
CA GLN A 362 -7.63 -35.49 10.27
C GLN A 362 -6.34 -36.25 9.91
N SER A 363 -6.26 -36.77 8.68
CA SER A 363 -5.07 -37.45 8.18
C SER A 363 -3.87 -36.51 8.09
N HIS A 364 -2.67 -37.09 8.06
CA HIS A 364 -1.42 -36.34 7.87
C HIS A 364 -1.47 -35.47 6.61
N ASP A 365 -1.88 -36.05 5.48
CA ASP A 365 -1.92 -35.36 4.19
C ASP A 365 -3.03 -34.30 4.13
N GLY A 366 -4.18 -34.55 4.75
CA GLY A 366 -5.25 -33.57 4.90
C GLY A 366 -4.77 -32.33 5.67
N LYS A 367 -4.06 -32.52 6.79
CA LYS A 367 -3.45 -31.43 7.56
C LYS A 367 -2.36 -30.70 6.77
N ALA A 368 -1.58 -31.42 5.96
CA ALA A 368 -0.55 -30.81 5.12
C ALA A 368 -1.15 -29.90 4.05
N VAL A 369 -2.23 -30.33 3.37
CA VAL A 369 -2.97 -29.51 2.39
C VAL A 369 -3.51 -28.23 3.04
N LEU A 370 -4.14 -28.35 4.21
CA LEU A 370 -4.66 -27.20 4.95
C LEU A 370 -3.54 -26.22 5.35
N ALA A 371 -2.41 -26.73 5.86
CA ALA A 371 -1.27 -25.91 6.22
C ALA A 371 -0.66 -25.15 5.02
N VAL A 372 -0.63 -25.79 3.84
CA VAL A 372 -0.18 -25.12 2.60
C VAL A 372 -1.13 -23.99 2.22
N LEU A 373 -2.45 -24.24 2.24
CA LEU A 373 -3.45 -23.22 1.92
C LEU A 373 -3.41 -22.06 2.92
N GLU A 374 -3.24 -22.35 4.20
CA GLU A 374 -3.16 -21.32 5.26
C GLU A 374 -1.95 -20.41 5.15
N THR A 375 -0.85 -20.91 4.60
CA THR A 375 0.36 -20.11 4.38
C THR A 375 0.46 -19.61 2.95
N TRP A 376 -0.48 -19.93 2.06
CA TRP A 376 -0.45 -19.49 0.67
C TRP A 376 -0.59 -17.95 0.58
N PRO A 377 0.09 -17.27 -0.35
CA PRO A 377 -0.12 -15.85 -0.56
C PRO A 377 -1.60 -15.56 -0.84
N ARG A 378 -2.20 -14.61 -0.12
CA ARG A 378 -3.63 -14.30 -0.26
C ARG A 378 -3.95 -13.81 -1.67
N ASP A 379 -3.06 -13.02 -2.27
CA ASP A 379 -3.13 -12.61 -3.68
C ASP A 379 -3.33 -13.81 -4.62
N GLU A 380 -2.62 -14.92 -4.39
CA GLU A 380 -2.75 -16.12 -5.20
C GLU A 380 -4.07 -16.86 -4.97
N LEU A 381 -4.59 -16.88 -3.74
CA LEU A 381 -5.90 -17.47 -3.46
C LEU A 381 -7.02 -16.67 -4.15
N PHE A 382 -6.92 -15.34 -4.17
CA PHE A 382 -7.87 -14.49 -4.88
C PHE A 382 -7.80 -14.69 -6.40
N GLN A 383 -6.61 -14.74 -6.97
CA GLN A 383 -6.42 -14.63 -8.42
C GLN A 383 -6.31 -15.98 -9.16
N SER A 384 -5.87 -17.05 -8.49
CA SER A 384 -5.71 -18.35 -9.14
C SER A 384 -7.06 -19.06 -9.33
N PRO A 385 -7.29 -19.67 -10.50
CA PRO A 385 -8.37 -20.65 -10.67
C PRO A 385 -8.15 -21.89 -9.79
N VAL A 386 -9.23 -22.57 -9.40
CA VAL A 386 -9.15 -23.78 -8.56
C VAL A 386 -8.25 -24.88 -9.14
N PRO A 387 -8.30 -25.22 -10.45
CA PRO A 387 -7.41 -26.24 -11.00
C PRO A 387 -5.92 -25.89 -10.85
N VAL A 388 -5.57 -24.61 -10.92
CA VAL A 388 -4.19 -24.12 -10.72
C VAL A 388 -3.81 -24.26 -9.25
N LEU A 389 -4.69 -23.87 -8.32
CA LEU A 389 -4.46 -24.05 -6.88
C LEU A 389 -4.27 -25.52 -6.50
N VAL A 390 -5.10 -26.44 -7.03
CA VAL A 390 -4.95 -27.89 -6.81
C VAL A 390 -3.57 -28.36 -7.28
N SER A 391 -3.13 -27.93 -8.47
CA SER A 391 -1.81 -28.28 -9.01
C SER A 391 -0.66 -27.76 -8.13
N PHE A 392 -0.76 -26.51 -7.68
CA PHE A 392 0.26 -25.88 -6.85
C PHE A 392 0.34 -26.53 -5.47
N VAL A 393 -0.79 -26.70 -4.79
CA VAL A 393 -0.85 -27.35 -3.48
C VAL A 393 -0.30 -28.77 -3.55
N ARG A 394 -0.67 -29.55 -4.57
CA ARG A 394 -0.13 -30.90 -4.78
C ARG A 394 1.37 -30.89 -4.94
N GLY A 395 1.89 -29.93 -5.71
CA GLY A 395 3.31 -29.76 -5.90
C GLY A 395 4.05 -29.43 -4.60
N VAL A 396 3.44 -28.66 -3.69
CA VAL A 396 4.07 -28.28 -2.41
C VAL A 396 4.03 -29.41 -1.39
N VAL A 397 2.91 -30.14 -1.28
CA VAL A 397 2.84 -31.31 -0.41
C VAL A 397 3.91 -32.34 -0.82
N ASN A 398 4.09 -32.57 -2.12
CA ASN A 398 5.13 -33.46 -2.64
C ASN A 398 6.58 -32.96 -2.42
N LEU A 399 6.76 -31.67 -2.09
CA LEU A 399 8.08 -31.08 -1.79
C LEU A 399 8.51 -31.29 -0.35
N TYR A 400 7.59 -31.45 0.61
CA TYR A 400 7.98 -31.61 2.01
C TYR A 400 8.87 -32.82 2.26
N GLU A 401 8.69 -33.88 1.47
CA GLU A 401 9.50 -35.09 1.53
C GLU A 401 10.77 -35.03 0.66
N ARG A 402 10.92 -34.01 -0.19
CA ARG A 402 11.96 -33.95 -1.23
C ARG A 402 12.69 -32.62 -1.25
N ARG A 403 14.01 -32.64 -1.03
CA ARG A 403 14.88 -31.43 -1.08
C ARG A 403 15.20 -31.00 -2.52
N THR A 404 14.19 -30.86 -3.37
CA THR A 404 14.35 -30.41 -4.76
C THR A 404 13.88 -28.98 -4.94
N THR A 405 14.48 -28.28 -5.90
CA THR A 405 14.02 -26.96 -6.33
C THR A 405 12.77 -27.12 -7.20
N ARG A 406 11.78 -26.24 -7.04
CA ARG A 406 10.56 -26.23 -7.87
C ARG A 406 10.16 -24.81 -8.22
N LEU A 407 9.74 -24.61 -9.46
CA LEU A 407 9.04 -23.41 -9.92
C LEU A 407 7.59 -23.79 -10.24
N MET A 408 6.66 -23.00 -9.73
CA MET A 408 5.26 -23.03 -10.11
C MET A 408 4.91 -21.63 -10.57
N MET A 409 4.30 -21.50 -11.76
CA MET A 409 4.01 -20.20 -12.33
C MET A 409 2.62 -20.17 -12.93
N ARG A 410 1.96 -19.01 -12.83
CA ARG A 410 0.77 -18.69 -13.62
C ARG A 410 0.92 -17.33 -14.27
N HIS A 411 0.20 -17.14 -15.36
CA HIS A 411 -0.06 -15.84 -15.93
C HIS A 411 -1.38 -15.30 -15.34
N ASP A 412 -1.47 -13.99 -15.11
CA ASP A 412 -2.72 -13.39 -14.64
C ASP A 412 -3.81 -13.41 -15.72
N ALA A 413 -5.06 -13.21 -15.30
CA ALA A 413 -6.21 -13.28 -16.20
C ALA A 413 -6.19 -12.22 -17.31
N LEU A 414 -5.48 -11.11 -17.10
CA LEU A 414 -5.36 -9.99 -18.05
C LEU A 414 -4.09 -10.08 -18.91
N GLY A 415 -3.25 -11.07 -18.64
CA GLY A 415 -1.98 -11.30 -19.31
C GLY A 415 -0.94 -10.20 -19.16
N ARG A 416 -0.94 -9.52 -18.02
CA ARG A 416 -0.04 -8.41 -17.66
C ARG A 416 1.01 -8.82 -16.64
N PHE A 417 0.75 -9.86 -15.84
CA PHE A 417 1.61 -10.26 -14.73
C PHE A 417 1.88 -11.75 -14.76
N TRP A 418 3.11 -12.10 -14.36
CA TRP A 418 3.45 -13.46 -13.97
C TRP A 418 3.38 -13.57 -12.47
N SER A 419 2.99 -14.71 -11.93
CA SER A 419 3.15 -15.02 -10.52
C SER A 419 3.92 -16.32 -10.41
N CYS A 420 5.11 -16.23 -9.81
CA CYS A 420 6.12 -17.26 -9.76
C CYS A 420 6.40 -17.64 -8.31
N MET A 421 6.04 -18.87 -7.95
CA MET A 421 6.34 -19.47 -6.66
C MET A 421 7.57 -20.38 -6.81
N VAL A 422 8.69 -19.96 -6.23
CA VAL A 422 9.96 -20.69 -6.29
C VAL A 422 10.28 -21.28 -4.93
N PHE A 423 10.51 -22.59 -4.89
CA PHE A 423 10.91 -23.32 -3.70
C PHE A 423 12.37 -23.73 -3.84
N VAL A 424 13.22 -23.26 -2.93
CA VAL A 424 14.66 -23.54 -2.90
C VAL A 424 14.99 -24.23 -1.58
N PRO A 425 15.73 -25.36 -1.58
CA PRO A 425 16.20 -25.98 -0.33
C PRO A 425 16.88 -24.94 0.57
N ARG A 426 16.52 -24.91 1.85
CA ARG A 426 16.91 -23.83 2.77
C ARG A 426 18.42 -23.67 2.92
N ASP A 427 19.15 -24.78 2.88
CA ASP A 427 20.61 -24.85 2.94
C ASP A 427 21.30 -24.27 1.69
N ARG A 428 20.56 -24.12 0.59
CA ARG A 428 21.05 -23.55 -0.67
C ARG A 428 20.55 -22.13 -0.93
N TYR A 429 19.69 -21.61 -0.06
CA TYR A 429 19.13 -20.28 -0.24
C TYR A 429 20.10 -19.20 0.25
N THR A 430 20.52 -18.33 -0.65
CA THR A 430 21.32 -17.13 -0.36
C THR A 430 20.75 -15.93 -1.11
N THR A 431 21.14 -14.71 -0.72
CA THR A 431 20.78 -13.49 -1.45
C THR A 431 21.24 -13.54 -2.91
N GLU A 432 22.43 -14.10 -3.17
CA GLU A 432 22.94 -14.27 -4.54
C GLU A 432 22.04 -15.19 -5.37
N VAL A 433 21.63 -16.32 -4.79
CA VAL A 433 20.69 -17.27 -5.44
C VAL A 433 19.36 -16.59 -5.73
N ARG A 434 18.81 -15.83 -4.77
CA ARG A 434 17.59 -15.04 -4.97
C ARG A 434 17.73 -14.08 -6.16
N LEU A 435 18.78 -13.25 -6.18
CA LEU A 435 18.99 -12.25 -7.24
C LEU A 435 19.18 -12.93 -8.61
N ARG A 436 19.81 -14.11 -8.66
CA ARG A 436 19.95 -14.88 -9.88
C ARG A 436 18.61 -15.44 -10.38
N ILE A 437 17.77 -15.92 -9.48
CA ILE A 437 16.41 -16.40 -9.80
C ILE A 437 15.55 -15.24 -10.32
N GLU A 438 15.58 -14.10 -9.64
CA GLU A 438 14.85 -12.89 -10.04
C GLU A 438 15.23 -12.43 -11.45
N ARG A 439 16.54 -12.33 -11.77
CA ARG A 439 17.00 -11.99 -13.13
C ARG A 439 16.54 -13.01 -14.17
N LEU A 440 16.69 -14.31 -13.87
CA LEU A 440 16.28 -15.36 -14.80
C LEU A 440 14.78 -15.28 -15.11
N LEU A 441 13.94 -15.05 -14.10
CA LEU A 441 12.50 -14.93 -14.29
C LEU A 441 12.14 -13.66 -15.05
N LEU A 442 12.78 -12.53 -14.73
CA LEU A 442 12.59 -11.26 -15.44
C LEU A 442 12.87 -11.43 -16.94
N ASP A 443 14.03 -12.01 -17.28
CA ASP A 443 14.44 -12.24 -18.67
C ASP A 443 13.50 -13.22 -19.39
N ARG A 444 13.19 -14.37 -18.76
CA ARG A 444 12.41 -15.45 -19.39
C ARG A 444 10.93 -15.12 -19.53
N CYS A 445 10.40 -14.29 -18.63
CA CYS A 445 9.02 -13.85 -18.69
C CYS A 445 8.84 -12.56 -19.49
N SER A 446 9.93 -11.99 -20.04
CA SER A 446 9.92 -10.68 -20.70
C SER A 446 9.33 -9.58 -19.80
N GLY A 447 9.67 -9.62 -18.51
CA GLY A 447 9.21 -8.66 -17.53
C GLY A 447 10.06 -7.39 -17.52
N ASN A 448 9.45 -6.26 -17.17
CA ASN A 448 10.13 -4.97 -17.05
C ASN A 448 10.38 -4.56 -15.59
N ASN A 449 9.69 -5.20 -14.66
CA ASN A 449 9.80 -4.99 -13.22
C ASN A 449 9.50 -6.33 -12.52
N LEU A 450 9.92 -6.45 -11.26
CA LEU A 450 9.55 -7.58 -10.40
C LEU A 450 9.35 -7.13 -8.96
N GLU A 451 8.47 -7.84 -8.26
CA GLU A 451 8.32 -7.78 -6.81
C GLU A 451 8.62 -9.14 -6.22
N SER A 452 9.35 -9.20 -5.12
CA SER A 452 9.81 -10.45 -4.55
C SER A 452 9.68 -10.47 -3.03
N GLN A 453 8.93 -11.45 -2.55
CA GLN A 453 8.73 -11.74 -1.13
C GLN A 453 9.33 -13.10 -0.79
N VAL A 454 10.09 -13.14 0.30
CA VAL A 454 10.78 -14.35 0.74
C VAL A 454 10.17 -14.80 2.06
N GLN A 455 9.82 -16.07 2.14
CA GLN A 455 9.41 -16.71 3.38
C GLN A 455 10.32 -17.89 3.69
N ILE A 456 11.06 -17.78 4.80
CA ILE A 456 11.86 -18.86 5.38
C ILE A 456 11.17 -19.24 6.70
N ALA A 457 10.16 -20.11 6.61
CA ALA A 457 9.43 -20.61 7.77
C ALA A 457 10.12 -21.84 8.37
N LEU A 458 9.41 -22.61 9.22
CA LEU A 458 9.85 -23.92 9.76
C LEU A 458 9.96 -25.02 8.68
N SER A 459 9.94 -24.66 7.39
CA SER A 459 10.03 -25.54 6.23
C SER A 459 11.47 -25.88 5.88
N ASN A 460 11.66 -27.01 5.18
CA ASN A 460 12.91 -27.41 4.56
C ASN A 460 13.30 -26.54 3.34
N HIS A 461 12.39 -25.69 2.87
CA HIS A 461 12.59 -24.79 1.73
C HIS A 461 12.37 -23.32 2.10
N ALA A 462 13.19 -22.46 1.52
CA ALA A 462 12.85 -21.07 1.33
C ALA A 462 11.86 -20.96 0.16
N ARG A 463 10.77 -20.21 0.38
CA ARG A 463 9.76 -19.92 -0.64
C ARG A 463 9.91 -18.47 -1.08
N LEU A 464 10.12 -18.25 -2.38
CA LEU A 464 10.04 -16.94 -3.00
C LEU A 464 8.71 -16.83 -3.75
N HIS A 465 7.98 -15.75 -3.51
CA HIS A 465 6.87 -15.33 -4.34
C HIS A 465 7.32 -14.12 -5.14
N ILE A 466 7.42 -14.28 -6.46
CA ILE A 466 7.87 -13.26 -7.39
C ILE A 466 6.71 -12.92 -8.33
N THR A 467 6.38 -11.64 -8.44
CA THR A 467 5.34 -11.12 -9.35
C THR A 467 5.92 -10.18 -10.38
#